data_AF-A0A1M7AEN9-F1
#
_entry.id   AF-A0A1M7AEN9-F1
#
_cell.length_a   1.000
_cell.length_b   1.000
_cell.length_c   1.000
_cell.angle_alpha   90.00
_cell.angle_beta   90.00
_cell.angle_gamma   90.00
#
_symmetry.space_group_name_H-M   'P 1'
#
loop_
_entity.id
_entity.type
_entity.pdbx_description
1 polymer ?
#
loop_
_entity_poly.entity_id
_entity_poly.type
_entity_poly.pdbx_seq_one_letter_code
_entity_poly.pdbx_strand_id
1 'polypeptide(L)'
;MPTTLYAAVLIEDRYIYTFGGLGGETSGFNHSNYVYRQDIVDNLSSWPGTYAPLPDLPGARMDHAAVFMSDNRIFVIGGQQKEGCFADAVFLDSVVATSEPVTD
;
A
#
# COMPACT_ATOMS: atom_id res chain seq x y z
N MET A 1 4.24 10.64 -1.86
CA MET A 1 3.91 9.56 -0.90
C MET A 1 2.87 10.07 0.06
N PRO A 2 1.99 9.22 0.59
CA PRO A 2 1.32 9.55 1.84
C PRO A 2 2.37 9.81 2.91
N THR A 3 2.20 10.89 3.67
CA THR A 3 3.09 11.29 4.76
C THR A 3 2.56 10.85 6.11
N THR A 4 1.25 10.63 6.23
CA THR A 4 0.58 10.20 7.46
C THR A 4 -0.72 9.45 7.15
N LEU A 5 -1.31 8.81 8.16
CA LEU A 5 -2.63 8.15 8.12
C LEU A 5 -2.81 7.07 7.04
N TYR A 6 -1.70 6.52 6.54
CA TYR A 6 -1.68 5.32 5.71
C TYR A 6 -1.74 4.07 6.59
N ALA A 7 -2.17 2.95 6.00
CA ALA A 7 -2.00 1.63 6.61
C ALA A 7 -0.80 0.91 5.98
N ALA A 8 -0.24 -0.07 6.69
CA ALA A 8 0.83 -0.91 6.16
C ALA A 8 0.69 -2.37 6.61
N VAL A 9 1.19 -3.30 5.79
CA VAL A 9 1.34 -4.72 6.15
C VAL A 9 2.74 -5.22 5.77
N LEU A 10 3.25 -6.17 6.54
CA LEU A 10 4.47 -6.93 6.23
C LEU A 10 4.08 -8.30 5.67
N ILE A 11 4.69 -8.68 4.56
CA ILE A 11 4.49 -9.97 3.89
C ILE A 11 5.84 -10.66 3.74
N GLU A 12 5.88 -11.94 4.09
CA GLU A 12 7.07 -12.82 3.95
C GLU A 12 8.34 -12.28 4.63
N ASP A 13 8.21 -11.48 5.69
CA ASP A 13 9.31 -10.78 6.36
C ASP A 13 10.23 -9.98 5.41
N ARG A 14 9.70 -9.61 4.22
CA ARG A 14 10.47 -9.05 3.12
C ARG A 14 9.81 -7.87 2.44
N TYR A 15 8.49 -7.85 2.34
CA TYR A 15 7.78 -6.82 1.61
C TYR A 15 6.89 -6.00 2.54
N ILE A 16 7.17 -4.70 2.65
CA ILE A 16 6.23 -3.75 3.26
C ILE A 16 5.33 -3.21 2.17
N TYR A 17 4.03 -3.38 2.34
CA TYR A 17 3.02 -2.72 1.52
C TYR A 17 2.45 -1.53 2.28
N THR A 18 2.27 -0.39 1.62
CA THR A 18 1.58 0.78 2.18
C THR A 18 0.39 1.17 1.31
N PHE A 19 -0.66 1.68 1.96
CA PHE A 19 -1.95 1.93 1.34
C PHE A 19 -2.46 3.32 1.67
N GLY A 20 -2.90 4.03 0.63
CA GLY A 20 -3.61 5.29 0.74
C GLY A 20 -2.94 6.27 1.69
N GLY A 21 -3.71 6.93 2.55
CA GLY A 21 -3.23 7.91 3.53
C GLY A 21 -3.35 9.34 3.02
N LEU A 22 -2.71 10.26 3.74
CA LEU A 22 -2.76 11.69 3.47
C LEU A 22 -1.40 12.15 2.94
N GLY A 23 -1.36 12.85 1.81
CA GLY A 23 -0.12 13.37 1.22
C GLY A 23 -0.33 14.70 0.49
N GLY A 24 0.77 15.44 0.30
CA GLY A 24 0.77 16.68 -0.47
C GLY A 24 1.97 17.56 -0.16
N GLU A 25 2.69 17.95 -1.21
CA GLU A 25 3.69 19.01 -1.16
C GLU A 25 3.05 20.26 -1.79
N THR A 26 2.86 21.31 -0.98
CA THR A 26 2.60 22.70 -1.39
C THR A 26 1.16 23.25 -1.40
N SER A 27 0.05 22.50 -1.53
CA SER A 27 -1.29 23.15 -1.57
C SER A 27 -2.50 22.42 -0.98
N GLY A 28 -2.33 21.33 -0.24
CA GLY A 28 -3.44 20.72 0.48
C GLY A 28 -3.18 19.28 0.89
N PHE A 29 -3.83 18.88 1.97
CA PHE A 29 -3.90 17.51 2.44
C PHE A 29 -4.77 16.69 1.47
N ASN A 30 -4.16 15.95 0.55
CA ASN A 30 -4.88 15.09 -0.38
C ASN A 30 -4.92 13.66 0.16
N HIS A 31 -6.11 13.04 0.10
CA HIS A 31 -6.22 11.61 0.30
C HIS A 31 -5.57 10.89 -0.88
N SER A 32 -4.86 9.81 -0.58
CA SER A 32 -4.22 8.95 -1.58
C SER A 32 -4.96 7.63 -1.67
N ASN A 33 -4.94 7.04 -2.87
CA ASN A 33 -5.32 5.67 -3.17
C ASN A 33 -4.11 4.82 -3.58
N TYR A 34 -2.89 5.38 -3.55
CA TYR A 34 -1.71 4.68 -4.01
C TYR A 34 -1.39 3.49 -3.12
N VAL A 35 -0.94 2.42 -3.77
CA VAL A 35 -0.40 1.24 -3.13
C VAL A 35 1.07 1.13 -3.50
N TYR A 36 1.93 1.07 -2.49
CA TYR A 36 3.37 0.92 -2.69
C TYR A 36 3.85 -0.38 -2.07
N ARG A 37 4.87 -0.99 -2.70
CA ARG A 37 5.61 -2.13 -2.15
C ARG A 37 7.09 -1.77 -2.02
N GLN A 38 7.65 -2.02 -0.86
CA GLN A 38 9.08 -1.92 -0.58
C GLN A 38 9.65 -3.32 -0.30
N ASP A 39 10.73 -3.68 -0.99
CA ASP A 39 11.58 -4.81 -0.59
C ASP A 39 12.56 -4.34 0.50
N ILE A 40 12.42 -4.89 1.70
CA ILE A 40 13.24 -4.53 2.88
C ILE A 40 14.44 -5.46 3.08
N VAL A 41 14.57 -6.52 2.28
CA VAL A 41 15.73 -7.41 2.32
C VAL A 41 16.79 -6.89 1.36
N ASP A 42 16.39 -6.64 0.11
CA ASP A 42 17.33 -6.26 -0.95
C ASP A 42 17.46 -4.74 -1.13
N ASN A 43 16.49 -3.95 -0.64
CA ASN A 43 16.43 -2.51 -0.92
C ASN A 43 16.07 -1.64 0.29
N LEU A 44 16.53 -2.00 1.49
CA LEU A 44 16.24 -1.21 2.70
C LEU A 44 16.93 0.17 2.73
N SER A 45 18.07 0.31 2.04
CA SER A 45 18.90 1.51 2.09
C SER A 45 18.34 2.69 1.29
N SER A 46 17.36 2.44 0.41
CA SER A 46 16.56 3.51 -0.19
C SER A 46 15.17 3.45 0.44
N TRP A 47 14.93 4.35 1.40
CA TRP A 47 13.57 4.66 1.83
C TRP A 47 13.30 6.15 1.62
N PRO A 48 12.26 6.48 0.86
CA PRO A 48 11.49 5.57 0.04
C PRO A 48 12.28 5.05 -1.17
N GLY A 49 12.25 3.74 -1.42
CA GLY A 49 13.05 3.14 -2.49
C GLY A 49 12.40 3.21 -3.86
N THR A 50 12.94 2.44 -4.82
CA THR A 50 12.34 2.26 -6.14
C THR A 50 11.01 1.52 -5.97
N TYR A 51 9.92 2.28 -5.93
CA TYR A 51 8.59 1.70 -5.85
C TYR A 51 8.25 0.97 -7.14
N ALA A 52 7.80 -0.27 -7.00
CA ALA A 52 6.94 -0.86 -8.01
C ALA A 52 5.52 -0.32 -7.75
N PRO A 53 4.98 0.61 -8.57
CA PRO A 53 3.59 1.01 -8.43
C PRO A 53 2.71 -0.23 -8.63
N LEU A 54 1.83 -0.46 -7.67
CA LEU A 54 0.80 -1.49 -7.74
C LEU A 54 -0.52 -0.87 -8.20
N PRO A 55 -1.51 -1.69 -8.60
CA PRO A 55 -2.85 -1.18 -8.83
C PRO A 55 -3.35 -0.37 -7.63
N ASP A 56 -3.89 0.81 -7.90
CA ASP A 56 -4.43 1.69 -6.87
C ASP A 56 -5.67 1.09 -6.20
N LEU A 57 -5.96 1.56 -4.99
CA LEU A 57 -7.26 1.33 -4.37
C LEU A 57 -8.38 1.97 -5.22
N PRO A 58 -9.59 1.38 -5.24
CA PRO A 58 -10.73 1.91 -5.98
C PRO A 58 -11.25 3.27 -5.47
N GLY A 59 -10.68 3.80 -4.39
CA GLY A 59 -10.93 5.14 -3.88
C GLY A 59 -9.84 5.58 -2.92
N ALA A 60 -9.54 6.88 -2.92
CA ALA A 60 -8.59 7.46 -1.99
C ALA A 60 -9.13 7.37 -0.56
N ARG A 61 -8.32 6.91 0.38
CA ARG A 61 -8.75 6.74 1.77
C ARG A 61 -7.59 6.91 2.73
N MET A 62 -7.85 7.52 3.88
CA MET A 62 -6.95 7.59 5.02
C MET A 62 -7.60 6.98 6.26
N ASP A 63 -6.83 6.77 7.33
CA ASP A 63 -7.35 6.28 8.61
C ASP A 63 -8.10 4.94 8.50
N HIS A 64 -7.61 4.08 7.60
CA HIS A 64 -8.15 2.74 7.34
C HIS A 64 -7.25 1.68 7.99
N ALA A 65 -7.78 0.47 8.16
CA ALA A 65 -6.98 -0.69 8.53
C ALA A 65 -6.54 -1.46 7.27
N ALA A 66 -5.42 -2.19 7.37
CA ALA A 66 -5.01 -3.17 6.38
C ALA A 66 -4.58 -4.48 7.05
N VAL A 67 -4.97 -5.62 6.48
CA VAL A 67 -4.61 -6.95 6.97
C VAL A 67 -4.24 -7.87 5.81
N PHE A 68 -3.14 -8.62 5.97
CA PHE A 68 -2.74 -9.66 5.03
C PHE A 68 -3.37 -11.00 5.43
N MET A 69 -3.82 -11.76 4.43
CA MET A 69 -4.35 -13.11 4.59
C MET A 69 -3.47 -14.13 3.88
N SER A 70 -3.40 -15.35 4.44
CA SER A 70 -2.56 -16.45 3.94
C SER A 70 -2.92 -16.94 2.53
N ASP A 71 -4.05 -16.49 1.98
CA ASP A 71 -4.47 -16.76 0.60
C ASP A 71 -3.95 -15.70 -0.39
N ASN A 72 -2.90 -14.99 -0.01
CA ASN A 72 -2.20 -14.01 -0.85
C ASN A 72 -3.05 -12.78 -1.21
N ARG A 73 -3.96 -12.40 -0.30
CA ARG A 73 -4.78 -11.20 -0.41
C ARG A 73 -4.50 -10.23 0.72
N ILE A 74 -4.53 -8.94 0.41
CA ILE A 74 -4.48 -7.86 1.40
C ILE A 74 -5.84 -7.17 1.41
N PHE A 75 -6.48 -7.12 2.56
CA PHE A 75 -7.73 -6.41 2.77
C PHE A 75 -7.45 -5.02 3.32
N VAL A 76 -8.07 -4.02 2.72
CA VAL A 76 -8.13 -2.65 3.22
C VAL A 76 -9.56 -2.37 3.67
N ILE A 77 -9.72 -2.01 4.94
CA ILE A 77 -11.02 -1.99 5.63
C ILE A 77 -11.30 -0.57 6.11
N GLY A 78 -12.45 -0.04 5.69
CA GLY A 78 -12.97 1.25 6.13
C GLY A 78 -12.07 2.43 5.75
N GLY A 79 -11.95 3.38 6.68
CA GLY A 79 -11.29 4.66 6.49
C GLY A 79 -12.23 5.75 6.00
N GLN A 80 -11.64 6.88 5.60
CA GLN A 80 -12.38 8.06 5.22
C GLN A 80 -11.72 8.83 4.09
N GLN A 81 -12.55 9.57 3.36
CA GLN A 81 -12.16 10.62 2.43
C GLN A 81 -12.93 11.90 2.75
N LYS A 82 -12.75 12.94 1.94
CA LYS A 82 -13.33 14.26 2.20
C LYS A 82 -14.86 14.23 2.15
N GLU A 83 -15.40 13.35 1.32
CA GLU A 83 -16.82 13.19 1.05
C GLU A 83 -17.52 12.24 2.02
N GLY A 84 -16.78 11.49 2.86
CA GLY A 84 -17.37 10.61 3.88
C GLY A 84 -16.50 9.42 4.29
N CYS A 85 -17.08 8.56 5.13
CA CYS A 85 -16.45 7.34 5.63
C CYS A 85 -16.81 6.13 4.77
N PHE A 86 -15.86 5.23 4.59
CA PHE A 86 -16.08 3.93 3.98
C PHE A 86 -16.54 2.92 5.04
N ALA A 87 -17.60 2.19 4.75
CA ALA A 87 -18.06 1.03 5.52
C ALA A 87 -17.78 -0.29 4.78
N ASP A 88 -16.90 -0.25 3.77
CA ASP A 88 -16.54 -1.38 2.93
C ASP A 88 -15.18 -1.99 3.30
N ALA A 89 -14.92 -3.14 2.70
CA ALA A 89 -13.59 -3.72 2.61
C ALA A 89 -13.30 -3.99 1.13
N VAL A 90 -12.10 -3.61 0.70
CA VAL A 90 -11.57 -3.91 -0.64
C VAL A 90 -10.36 -4.81 -0.49
N PHE A 91 -10.09 -5.65 -1.47
CA PHE A 91 -8.90 -6.50 -1.46
C PHE A 91 -8.07 -6.28 -2.71
N LEU A 92 -6.77 -6.53 -2.56
CA LEU A 92 -5.83 -6.65 -3.66
C LEU A 92 -5.02 -7.95 -3.50
N ASP A 93 -4.63 -8.54 -4.62
CA ASP A 93 -3.71 -9.68 -4.61
C ASP A 93 -2.30 -9.18 -4.26
N SER A 94 -1.64 -9.81 -3.30
CA SER A 94 -0.22 -9.52 -3.06
C SER A 94 0.60 -10.13 -4.18
N VAL A 95 1.21 -9.30 -5.03
CA VAL A 95 2.21 -9.78 -5.97
C VAL A 95 3.46 -10.17 -5.19
N VAL A 96 3.54 -11.43 -4.75
CA VAL A 96 4.80 -12.04 -4.34
C VAL A 96 5.60 -12.18 -5.61
N ALA A 97 6.71 -11.44 -5.73
CA ALA A 97 7.62 -11.66 -6.84
C ALA A 97 8.18 -13.08 -6.69
N THR A 98 7.68 -14.02 -7.48
CA THR A 98 8.34 -15.32 -7.61
C THR A 98 9.67 -15.06 -8.29
N SER A 99 10.76 -15.16 -7.54
CA SER A 99 12.10 -15.10 -8.09
C SER A 99 12.38 -16.38 -8.88
N GLU A 100 11.94 -16.42 -10.13
CA GLU A 100 12.50 -17.35 -11.11
C GLU A 100 13.52 -16.55 -11.94
N PRO A 101 14.80 -16.97 -11.99
CA PRO A 101 15.77 -16.33 -12.86
C PRO A 101 15.35 -16.55 -14.32
N VAL A 102 15.29 -15.48 -15.10
CA VAL A 102 15.21 -15.60 -16.57
C VAL A 102 16.55 -16.14 -17.03
N THR A 103 16.64 -17.45 -17.25
CA THR A 103 17.75 -18.08 -17.96
C THR A 103 17.44 -18.04 -19.45
N ASP A 104 18.28 -17.37 -20.22
CA ASP A 104 18.40 -17.51 -21.67
C ASP A 104 19.25 -18.75 -22.00
#